data_AF-A0A8S2L531-F1
#
_entry.id   AF-A0A8S2L531-F1
#
_cell.length_a   1.000
_cell.length_b   1.000
_cell.length_c   1.000
_cell.angle_alpha   90.00
_cell.angle_beta   90.00
_cell.angle_gamma   90.00
#
_symmetry.space_group_name_H-M   'P 1'
#
loop_
_entity.id
_entity.type
_entity.pdbx_description
1 polymer ?
#
loop_
_entity_poly.entity_id
_entity_poly.type
_entity_poly.pdbx_seq_one_letter_code
_entity_poly.pdbx_strand_id
1 'polypeptide(L)'
;MAFRMNDFNPRLIHNSCDRPDLALLPISGYEKLEPVPLETAVEPIQSLFRDLSRDVSIAKAATKRPADGLTPDESAAVYLYTLDVKPRSFCLVLNEILCHRDRQKLKPWQPYLRLFFNGVFKIPAYAMKIIWHGVKADLQAKYETGKSYTWWAITSCAQSVDVLQNPAYLGETGVRTVFSIECLNGRPIKAHSCHQRDEEILLLPGTYFEVISNVNTGHGLQVIRSRERPPPYVLLEPPFSTGDTEAEVFGIDEILEKVYLMNKDNLDMSKLLVVLPDPTCQWEPEDIWKNSFLIYLVCECSTNRIHFAMHPGYAVPNAQIFFQIYGLYFKQYMIQLAQYLLKLKSVNTVQDTNFWSTFESRLNKMPSVLNLIEQNLITALDTSNLKDLVVPEWSTMGNLYRAITSDMNVRWVCKRHYPSDQAILIRRLRDFEGISFDDQESEMTIHGALDSVQMRRLTATLLQGLRIYSLNYVYYTPALDQLNKTFCRASIITVCHRAK
;
A
#
# COMPACT_ATOMS: atom_id res chain seq x y z
N MET A 1 39.36 23.78 -17.06
CA MET A 1 39.14 24.12 -15.64
C MET A 1 39.46 22.85 -14.86
N ALA A 2 40.60 22.81 -14.16
CA ALA A 2 41.07 21.59 -13.50
C ALA A 2 40.19 21.30 -12.27
N PHE A 3 39.39 20.23 -12.34
CA PHE A 3 38.62 19.75 -11.19
C PHE A 3 39.59 19.30 -10.10
N ARG A 4 39.50 19.93 -8.92
CA ARG A 4 40.20 19.46 -7.73
C ARG A 4 39.57 18.12 -7.32
N MET A 5 40.40 17.16 -6.92
CA MET A 5 40.03 15.84 -6.40
C MET A 5 39.13 15.85 -5.14
N ASN A 6 38.57 17.01 -4.76
CA ASN A 6 37.90 17.27 -3.48
C ASN A 6 36.38 17.39 -3.54
N ASP A 7 35.75 17.34 -4.73
CA ASP A 7 34.28 17.52 -4.86
C ASP A 7 33.50 16.19 -4.96
N PHE A 8 34.14 15.04 -4.68
CA PHE A 8 33.46 13.73 -4.73
C PHE A 8 32.52 13.54 -3.53
N ASN A 9 31.23 13.30 -3.77
CA ASN A 9 30.29 12.84 -2.74
C ASN A 9 30.24 11.31 -2.72
N PRO A 10 30.99 10.63 -1.83
CA PRO A 10 31.12 9.18 -1.87
C PRO A 10 29.80 8.46 -1.58
N ARG A 11 28.81 9.11 -0.96
CA ARG A 11 27.52 8.48 -0.58
C ARG A 11 26.65 8.12 -1.79
N LEU A 12 26.71 8.93 -2.84
CA LEU A 12 25.92 8.74 -4.08
C LEU A 12 26.62 7.83 -5.10
N ILE A 13 27.82 7.34 -4.80
CA ILE A 13 28.71 6.64 -5.75
C ILE A 13 29.25 5.33 -5.19
N HIS A 14 29.36 5.23 -3.86
CA HIS A 14 30.12 4.19 -3.18
C HIS A 14 29.28 3.49 -2.12
N ASN A 15 28.61 2.41 -2.54
CA ASN A 15 28.28 1.32 -1.63
C ASN A 15 29.30 0.20 -1.86
N SER A 16 30.31 0.12 -1.00
CA SER A 16 31.24 -1.04 -0.93
C SER A 16 30.55 -2.35 -0.53
N CYS A 17 29.22 -2.36 -0.45
CA CYS A 17 28.38 -3.44 0.02
C CYS A 17 27.29 -3.84 -1.00
N ASP A 18 27.51 -3.59 -2.29
CA ASP A 18 26.67 -4.15 -3.36
C ASP A 18 26.98 -5.65 -3.53
N ARG A 19 26.47 -6.42 -2.56
CA ARG A 19 26.55 -7.87 -2.45
C ARG A 19 25.12 -8.42 -2.44
N PRO A 20 24.46 -8.50 -3.61
CA PRO A 20 23.08 -8.99 -3.69
C PRO A 20 22.91 -10.41 -3.13
N ASP A 21 23.98 -11.20 -3.11
CA ASP A 21 24.00 -12.58 -2.58
C ASP A 21 24.13 -12.67 -1.06
N LEU A 22 24.31 -11.54 -0.36
CA LEU A 22 24.61 -11.53 1.06
C LEU A 22 23.31 -11.57 1.89
N ALA A 23 22.93 -12.76 2.34
CA ALA A 23 21.92 -12.91 3.38
C ALA A 23 22.54 -12.65 4.76
N LEU A 24 22.06 -11.63 5.47
CA LEU A 24 22.47 -11.32 6.84
C LEU A 24 21.29 -11.46 7.80
N LEU A 25 21.61 -11.57 9.10
CA LEU A 25 20.60 -11.47 10.15
C LEU A 25 20.00 -10.05 10.19
N PRO A 26 18.74 -9.91 10.63
CA PRO A 26 18.10 -8.60 10.78
C PRO A 26 18.92 -7.61 11.61
N ILE A 27 18.73 -6.32 11.36
CA ILE A 27 19.27 -5.23 12.17
C ILE A 27 18.29 -4.97 13.30
N SER A 28 18.67 -5.34 14.52
CA SER A 28 17.81 -5.31 15.72
C SER A 28 18.60 -5.03 17.01
N GLY A 29 17.88 -4.93 18.12
CA GLY A 29 18.37 -4.61 19.46
C GLY A 29 18.46 -3.12 19.76
N TYR A 30 18.52 -2.26 18.74
CA TYR A 30 18.55 -0.80 18.91
C TYR A 30 17.18 -0.24 19.26
N GLU A 31 16.10 -0.86 18.75
CA GLU A 31 14.71 -0.49 18.98
C GLU A 31 14.31 -0.59 20.45
N LYS A 32 15.01 -1.40 21.24
CA LYS A 32 14.76 -1.61 22.67
C LYS A 32 15.41 -0.55 23.56
N LEU A 33 16.23 0.32 22.97
CA LEU A 33 16.88 1.41 23.70
C LEU A 33 15.96 2.63 23.73
N GLU A 34 16.03 3.38 24.82
CA GLU A 34 15.45 4.72 24.85
C GLU A 34 16.27 5.68 23.97
N PRO A 35 15.62 6.62 23.27
CA PRO A 35 16.35 7.64 22.53
C PRO A 35 17.09 8.56 23.51
N VAL A 36 18.37 8.79 23.23
CA VAL A 36 19.25 9.66 24.02
C VAL A 36 19.73 10.84 23.16
N PRO A 37 20.22 11.94 23.76
CA PRO A 37 20.83 13.05 23.02
C PRO A 37 21.97 12.59 22.11
N LEU A 38 22.24 13.32 21.01
CA LEU A 38 23.20 12.89 20.00
C LEU A 38 24.61 12.68 20.56
N GLU A 39 25.05 13.50 21.51
CA GLU A 39 26.35 13.36 22.17
C GLU A 39 26.48 11.98 22.83
N THR A 40 25.49 11.62 23.65
CA THR A 40 25.44 10.32 24.33
C THR A 40 25.27 9.17 23.35
N ALA A 41 24.52 9.38 22.26
CA ALA A 41 24.29 8.36 21.25
C ALA A 41 25.58 7.94 20.52
N VAL A 42 26.57 8.84 20.41
CA VAL A 42 27.83 8.57 19.70
C VAL A 42 29.03 8.28 20.60
N GLU A 43 28.91 8.47 21.93
CA GLU A 43 29.96 8.17 22.91
C GLU A 43 30.62 6.78 22.68
N PRO A 44 29.86 5.68 22.47
CA PRO A 44 30.46 4.35 22.31
C PRO A 44 31.29 4.17 21.03
N ILE A 45 31.11 5.03 20.03
CA ILE A 45 31.77 4.97 18.71
C ILE A 45 32.77 6.11 18.49
N GLN A 46 32.97 6.97 19.49
CA GLN A 46 33.79 8.17 19.38
C GLN A 46 35.24 7.87 18.97
N SER A 47 35.80 6.75 19.44
CA SER A 47 37.18 6.32 19.13
C SER A 47 37.38 5.90 17.66
N LEU A 48 36.31 5.67 16.90
CA LEU A 48 36.38 5.31 15.48
C LEU A 48 36.69 6.52 14.58
N PHE A 49 36.61 7.73 15.13
CA PHE A 49 36.70 8.99 14.41
C PHE A 49 37.75 9.90 15.03
N ARG A 50 38.34 10.79 14.22
CA ARG A 50 39.37 11.72 14.70
C ARG A 50 38.80 12.79 15.63
N ASP A 51 37.64 13.35 15.29
CA ASP A 51 37.05 14.50 15.98
C ASP A 51 35.51 14.50 15.88
N LEU A 52 34.89 13.43 16.38
CA LEU A 52 33.43 13.26 16.29
C LEU A 52 32.67 14.32 17.09
N SER A 53 33.23 14.80 18.20
CA SER A 53 32.60 15.82 19.05
C SER A 53 32.41 17.14 18.32
N ARG A 54 33.40 17.55 17.51
CA ARG A 54 33.26 18.72 16.63
C ARG A 54 32.15 18.50 15.61
N ASP A 55 32.13 17.33 14.96
CA ASP A 55 31.15 17.03 13.90
C ASP A 55 29.72 16.98 14.46
N VAL A 56 29.52 16.45 15.67
CA VAL A 56 28.25 16.52 16.42
C VAL A 56 27.85 17.96 16.73
N SER A 57 28.80 18.79 17.18
CA SER A 57 28.55 20.20 17.49
C SER A 57 28.11 20.98 16.24
N ILE A 58 28.73 20.71 15.09
CA ILE A 58 28.33 21.27 13.79
C ILE A 58 26.91 20.84 13.43
N ALA A 59 26.61 19.54 13.54
CA ALA A 59 25.30 19.00 13.22
C ALA A 59 24.18 19.65 14.06
N LYS A 60 24.35 19.73 15.39
CA LYS A 60 23.36 20.36 16.29
C LYS A 60 23.20 21.86 16.04
N ALA A 61 24.28 22.55 15.69
CA ALA A 61 24.21 23.97 15.35
C ALA A 61 23.37 24.21 14.10
N ALA A 62 23.41 23.29 13.12
CA ALA A 62 22.68 23.37 11.87
C ALA A 62 21.18 23.01 11.99
N THR A 63 20.77 22.24 13.00
CA THR A 63 19.44 21.61 13.06
C THR A 63 18.54 22.10 14.21
N LYS A 64 18.75 23.34 14.69
CA LYS A 64 18.02 23.89 15.87
C LYS A 64 16.48 23.95 15.72
N ARG A 65 15.97 24.02 14.49
CA ARG A 65 14.52 24.09 14.18
C ARG A 65 14.22 23.13 13.03
N PRO A 66 14.14 21.82 13.31
CA PRO A 66 13.96 20.80 12.28
C PRO A 66 12.53 20.77 11.75
N ALA A 67 12.37 20.33 10.50
CA ALA A 67 11.09 20.04 9.87
C ALA A 67 10.58 18.62 10.26
N ASP A 68 9.46 18.21 9.66
CA ASP A 68 8.97 16.82 9.64
C ASP A 68 8.71 16.18 11.02
N GLY A 69 8.56 17.00 12.06
CA GLY A 69 8.30 16.54 13.43
C GLY A 69 9.52 15.90 14.12
N LEU A 70 10.73 16.06 13.57
CA LEU A 70 11.96 15.57 14.19
C LEU A 70 12.34 16.42 15.40
N THR A 71 13.01 15.81 16.38
CA THR A 71 13.69 16.58 17.42
C THR A 71 15.00 17.17 16.87
N PRO A 72 15.59 18.19 17.53
CA PRO A 72 16.88 18.73 17.11
C PRO A 72 17.99 17.65 17.06
N ASP A 73 18.01 16.71 18.02
CA ASP A 73 18.98 15.61 18.05
C ASP A 73 18.74 14.57 16.95
N GLU A 74 17.48 14.24 16.64
CA GLU A 74 17.14 13.35 15.51
C GLU A 74 17.58 13.94 14.17
N SER A 75 17.26 15.22 13.95
CA SER A 75 17.68 15.95 12.76
C SER A 75 19.21 16.08 12.69
N ALA A 76 19.86 16.34 13.83
CA ALA A 76 21.32 16.38 13.91
C ALA A 76 21.96 15.02 13.59
N ALA A 77 21.33 13.91 13.98
CA ALA A 77 21.80 12.57 13.62
C ALA A 77 21.78 12.34 12.11
N VAL A 78 20.72 12.79 11.42
CA VAL A 78 20.63 12.77 9.95
C VAL A 78 21.68 13.67 9.32
N TYR A 79 21.84 14.90 9.83
CA TYR A 79 22.86 15.82 9.34
C TYR A 79 24.27 15.23 9.47
N LEU A 80 24.60 14.64 10.63
CA LEU A 80 25.88 13.98 10.89
C LEU A 80 26.13 12.83 9.91
N TYR A 81 25.11 12.01 9.62
CA TYR A 81 25.23 10.95 8.60
C TYR A 81 25.63 11.52 7.24
N THR A 82 25.06 12.67 6.86
CA THR A 82 25.30 13.29 5.55
C THR A 82 26.60 14.09 5.47
N LEU A 83 27.23 14.39 6.60
CA LEU A 83 28.43 15.23 6.68
C LEU A 83 29.62 14.54 5.99
N ASP A 84 30.18 15.19 4.96
CA ASP A 84 31.39 14.68 4.29
C ASP A 84 32.64 15.21 4.98
N VAL A 85 33.30 14.33 5.75
CA VAL A 85 34.51 14.64 6.50
C VAL A 85 35.65 13.72 6.06
N LYS A 86 36.76 14.29 5.59
CA LYS A 86 37.95 13.53 5.20
C LYS A 86 38.83 13.20 6.43
N PRO A 87 39.56 12.06 6.45
CA PRO A 87 39.67 11.08 5.37
C PRO A 87 38.55 10.03 5.32
N ARG A 88 37.71 9.93 6.37
CA ARG A 88 36.66 8.90 6.46
C ARG A 88 35.40 9.47 7.10
N SER A 89 34.37 9.64 6.29
CA SER A 89 33.08 10.24 6.68
C SER A 89 32.24 9.27 7.52
N PHE A 90 31.35 9.80 8.36
CA PHE A 90 30.52 9.04 9.30
C PHE A 90 29.71 7.94 8.61
N CYS A 91 29.02 8.29 7.52
CA CYS A 91 28.25 7.36 6.68
C CYS A 91 29.05 6.16 6.17
N LEU A 92 30.32 6.35 5.77
CA LEU A 92 31.13 5.27 5.22
C LEU A 92 31.43 4.21 6.28
N VAL A 93 31.78 4.63 7.49
CA VAL A 93 32.02 3.72 8.61
C VAL A 93 30.72 3.00 8.98
N LEU A 94 29.62 3.74 9.10
CA LEU A 94 28.33 3.15 9.46
C LEU A 94 27.87 2.10 8.44
N ASN A 95 27.91 2.43 7.15
CA ASN A 95 27.47 1.53 6.08
C ASN A 95 28.32 0.26 6.00
N GLU A 96 29.62 0.35 6.28
CA GLU A 96 30.49 -0.83 6.40
C GLU A 96 30.06 -1.76 7.54
N ILE A 97 29.69 -1.20 8.69
CA ILE A 97 29.25 -1.96 9.86
C ILE A 97 27.86 -2.58 9.64
N LEU A 98 26.91 -1.86 9.04
CA LEU A 98 25.58 -2.38 8.69
C LEU A 98 25.66 -3.60 7.76
N CYS A 99 26.69 -3.61 6.92
CA CYS A 99 27.00 -4.69 5.98
C CYS A 99 27.82 -5.84 6.54
N HIS A 100 28.31 -5.71 7.78
CA HIS A 100 29.19 -6.70 8.36
C HIS A 100 28.40 -7.94 8.82
N ARG A 101 28.92 -9.14 8.51
CA ARG A 101 28.28 -10.43 8.89
C ARG A 101 28.14 -10.58 10.41
N ASP A 102 29.19 -10.20 11.13
CA ASP A 102 29.15 -10.17 12.59
C ASP A 102 28.33 -8.99 13.09
N ARG A 103 27.10 -9.26 13.53
CA ARG A 103 26.16 -8.29 14.10
C ARG A 103 26.59 -7.77 15.48
N GLN A 104 27.57 -8.39 16.15
CA GLN A 104 28.11 -7.85 17.41
C GLN A 104 28.78 -6.49 17.19
N LYS A 105 29.32 -6.25 15.99
CA LYS A 105 29.91 -4.95 15.64
C LYS A 105 28.91 -3.79 15.57
N LEU A 106 27.61 -4.08 15.47
CA LEU A 106 26.55 -3.07 15.52
C LEU A 106 26.21 -2.63 16.94
N LYS A 107 26.58 -3.40 17.99
CA LYS A 107 26.22 -3.08 19.38
C LYS A 107 26.64 -1.67 19.81
N PRO A 108 27.89 -1.21 19.57
CA PRO A 108 28.29 0.16 19.92
C PRO A 108 27.48 1.24 19.19
N TRP A 109 26.94 0.90 18.01
CA TRP A 109 26.17 1.83 17.18
C TRP A 109 24.69 1.90 17.55
N GLN A 110 24.17 0.97 18.36
CA GLN A 110 22.74 0.89 18.67
C GLN A 110 22.15 2.20 19.22
N PRO A 111 22.80 2.95 20.14
CA PRO A 111 22.27 4.23 20.61
C PRO A 111 22.12 5.26 19.48
N TYR A 112 23.11 5.35 18.58
CA TYR A 112 23.03 6.20 17.39
C TYR A 112 21.94 5.72 16.42
N LEU A 113 21.86 4.42 16.14
CA LEU A 113 20.84 3.85 15.26
C LEU A 113 19.43 4.09 15.79
N ARG A 114 19.23 3.97 17.10
CA ARG A 114 17.98 4.32 17.79
C ARG A 114 17.58 5.75 17.50
N LEU A 115 18.47 6.71 17.74
CA LEU A 115 18.19 8.12 17.48
C LEU A 115 17.96 8.42 16.00
N PHE A 116 18.84 7.92 15.13
CA PHE A 116 18.80 8.14 13.69
C PHE A 116 17.51 7.57 13.06
N PHE A 117 17.19 6.30 13.31
CA PHE A 117 15.98 5.69 12.74
C PHE A 117 14.72 6.30 13.34
N ASN A 118 14.68 6.61 14.64
CA ASN A 118 13.51 7.29 15.22
C ASN A 118 13.19 8.62 14.50
N GLY A 119 14.21 9.36 14.07
CA GLY A 119 14.06 10.54 13.23
C GLY A 119 13.65 10.21 11.79
N VAL A 120 14.40 9.35 11.11
CA VAL A 120 14.18 9.03 9.68
C VAL A 120 12.82 8.37 9.42
N PHE A 121 12.28 7.60 10.37
CA PHE A 121 10.95 7.01 10.25
C PHE A 121 9.81 8.03 10.37
N LYS A 122 10.04 9.22 10.96
CA LYS A 122 9.04 10.31 11.00
C LYS A 122 8.95 11.09 9.69
N ILE A 123 10.01 11.06 8.89
CA ILE A 123 10.04 11.76 7.60
C ILE A 123 9.04 11.11 6.63
N PRO A 124 8.10 11.87 6.03
CA PRO A 124 7.13 11.32 5.09
C PRO A 124 7.79 10.57 3.92
N ALA A 125 7.27 9.38 3.60
CA ALA A 125 7.85 8.52 2.58
C ALA A 125 7.71 9.12 1.16
N TYR A 126 8.76 9.05 0.35
CA TYR A 126 8.75 9.31 -1.09
C TYR A 126 8.32 8.04 -1.84
N ALA A 127 7.08 7.61 -1.63
CA ALA A 127 6.57 6.31 -2.08
C ALA A 127 6.06 6.33 -3.53
N MET A 128 6.15 5.16 -4.19
CA MET A 128 5.63 4.88 -5.53
C MET A 128 6.19 5.80 -6.63
N LYS A 129 7.45 6.21 -6.48
CA LYS A 129 8.18 7.05 -7.43
C LYS A 129 9.49 6.39 -7.83
N ILE A 130 10.01 6.79 -9.00
CA ILE A 130 11.31 6.33 -9.46
C ILE A 130 12.38 7.20 -8.80
N ILE A 131 13.38 6.55 -8.20
CA ILE A 131 14.61 7.17 -7.70
C ILE A 131 15.82 6.55 -8.39
N TRP A 132 16.95 7.25 -8.32
CA TRP A 132 18.14 6.92 -9.09
C TRP A 132 19.35 6.75 -8.19
N HIS A 133 20.13 5.70 -8.41
CA HIS A 133 21.40 5.50 -7.69
C HIS A 133 22.50 5.19 -8.71
N GLY A 134 23.64 5.86 -8.61
CA GLY A 134 24.77 5.70 -9.53
C GLY A 134 25.93 4.98 -8.86
N VAL A 135 26.56 4.04 -9.56
CA VAL A 135 27.78 3.37 -9.09
C VAL A 135 28.83 3.38 -10.18
N LYS A 136 30.07 3.80 -9.86
CA LYS A 136 31.21 3.78 -10.79
C LYS A 136 31.85 2.38 -10.87
N ALA A 137 31.06 1.38 -11.25
CA ALA A 137 31.49 -0.01 -11.45
C ALA A 137 30.60 -0.72 -12.47
N ASP A 138 31.05 -1.87 -12.97
CA ASP A 138 30.20 -2.82 -13.69
C ASP A 138 29.56 -3.78 -12.69
N LEU A 139 28.23 -3.81 -12.65
CA LEU A 139 27.45 -4.67 -11.76
C LEU A 139 26.57 -5.66 -12.53
N GLN A 140 26.75 -5.80 -13.85
CA GLN A 140 25.85 -6.56 -14.70
C GLN A 140 25.70 -8.01 -14.27
N ALA A 141 26.82 -8.68 -14.00
CA ALA A 141 26.81 -10.08 -13.59
C ALA A 141 26.21 -10.32 -12.19
N LYS A 142 26.09 -9.27 -11.35
CA LYS A 142 25.57 -9.40 -9.97
C LYS A 142 24.05 -9.29 -9.88
N TYR A 143 23.40 -8.70 -10.89
CA TYR A 143 21.98 -8.38 -10.84
C TYR A 143 21.25 -9.03 -12.02
N GLU A 144 20.93 -10.31 -11.86
CA GLU A 144 20.16 -11.07 -12.84
C GLU A 144 18.67 -10.73 -12.79
N THR A 145 18.02 -10.64 -13.95
CA THR A 145 16.59 -10.33 -14.06
C THR A 145 15.73 -11.39 -13.36
N GLY A 146 14.71 -10.95 -12.61
CA GLY A 146 13.82 -11.81 -11.83
C GLY A 146 14.40 -12.29 -10.50
N LYS A 147 15.68 -12.00 -10.19
CA LYS A 147 16.26 -12.29 -8.87
C LYS A 147 15.93 -11.18 -7.88
N SER A 148 15.80 -11.58 -6.63
CA SER A 148 15.66 -10.65 -5.52
C SER A 148 16.97 -10.48 -4.75
N TYR A 149 17.14 -9.32 -4.12
CA TYR A 149 18.33 -8.97 -3.37
C TYR A 149 18.03 -7.96 -2.25
N THR A 150 18.97 -7.80 -1.32
CA THR A 150 18.87 -6.85 -0.21
C THR A 150 20.04 -5.88 -0.22
N TRP A 151 19.77 -4.59 -0.03
CA TRP A 151 20.80 -3.60 0.32
C TRP A 151 20.85 -3.39 1.83
N TRP A 152 21.96 -3.81 2.44
CA TRP A 152 22.16 -3.73 3.89
C TRP A 152 22.72 -2.40 4.37
N ALA A 153 23.25 -1.56 3.48
CA ALA A 153 23.70 -0.21 3.79
C ALA A 153 22.54 0.79 3.70
N ILE A 154 22.63 1.90 4.43
CA ILE A 154 21.78 3.07 4.15
C ILE A 154 22.23 3.62 2.80
N THR A 155 21.34 3.64 1.82
CA THR A 155 21.70 3.97 0.43
C THR A 155 21.14 5.33 0.05
N SER A 156 22.04 6.23 -0.37
CA SER A 156 21.68 7.56 -0.84
C SER A 156 21.30 7.50 -2.32
N CYS A 157 20.13 8.02 -2.66
CA CYS A 157 19.59 8.05 -4.02
C CYS A 157 19.24 9.50 -4.41
N ALA A 158 19.30 9.78 -5.70
CA ALA A 158 18.85 11.03 -6.29
C ALA A 158 17.37 10.95 -6.70
N GLN A 159 16.64 12.03 -6.44
CA GLN A 159 15.26 12.17 -6.91
C GLN A 159 15.17 12.34 -8.44
N SER A 160 16.16 13.00 -9.06
CA SER A 160 16.25 13.20 -10.52
C SER A 160 17.49 12.50 -11.09
N VAL A 161 17.36 11.94 -12.30
CA VAL A 161 18.46 11.33 -13.04
C VAL A 161 19.51 12.35 -13.46
N ASP A 162 19.12 13.61 -13.66
CA ASP A 162 20.01 14.69 -14.12
C ASP A 162 21.14 14.94 -13.13
N VAL A 163 20.87 14.72 -11.83
CA VAL A 163 21.89 14.81 -10.78
C VAL A 163 23.06 13.90 -11.11
N LEU A 164 22.82 12.68 -11.62
CA LEU A 164 23.88 11.72 -11.91
C LEU A 164 24.82 12.16 -13.05
N GLN A 165 24.44 13.12 -13.90
CA GLN A 165 25.33 13.64 -14.95
C GLN A 165 26.53 14.41 -14.36
N ASN A 166 26.42 14.91 -13.13
CA ASN A 166 27.51 15.62 -12.48
C ASN A 166 28.72 14.68 -12.26
N PRO A 167 29.94 15.05 -12.73
CA PRO A 167 31.16 14.26 -12.52
C PRO A 167 31.48 13.97 -11.04
N ALA A 168 31.04 14.85 -10.14
CA ALA A 168 31.13 14.70 -8.69
C ALA A 168 30.33 13.51 -8.15
N TYR A 169 29.33 13.04 -8.90
CA TYR A 169 28.51 11.86 -8.64
C TYR A 169 28.90 10.75 -9.65
N LEU A 170 28.05 10.44 -10.63
CA LEU A 170 28.33 9.37 -11.60
C LEU A 170 29.15 9.86 -12.80
N GLY A 171 28.74 10.97 -13.41
CA GLY A 171 29.35 11.50 -14.63
C GLY A 171 28.96 10.73 -15.90
N GLU A 172 29.46 11.20 -17.04
CA GLU A 172 29.06 10.74 -18.38
C GLU A 172 30.01 9.71 -19.00
N THR A 173 31.14 9.43 -18.37
CA THR A 173 32.23 8.62 -18.94
C THR A 173 32.70 7.52 -18.00
N GLY A 174 33.29 6.47 -18.56
CA GLY A 174 33.83 5.33 -17.80
C GLY A 174 32.78 4.26 -17.51
N VAL A 175 33.25 3.14 -16.95
CA VAL A 175 32.39 2.00 -16.59
C VAL A 175 31.54 2.36 -15.38
N ARG A 176 30.22 2.26 -15.54
CA ARG A 176 29.24 2.73 -14.54
C ARG A 176 27.89 2.05 -14.68
N THR A 177 27.21 1.93 -13.55
CA THR A 177 25.86 1.38 -13.44
C THR A 177 24.92 2.44 -12.85
N VAL A 178 23.74 2.58 -13.44
CA VAL A 178 22.61 3.36 -12.91
C VAL A 178 21.51 2.40 -12.49
N PHE A 179 21.08 2.50 -11.23
CA PHE A 179 19.85 1.88 -10.76
C PHE A 179 18.68 2.83 -10.98
N SER A 180 17.64 2.33 -11.64
CA SER A 180 16.32 2.96 -11.72
C SER A 180 15.38 2.16 -10.83
N ILE A 181 14.98 2.76 -9.70
CA ILE A 181 14.33 2.02 -8.61
C ILE A 181 12.90 2.51 -8.45
N GLU A 182 11.93 1.61 -8.64
CA GLU A 182 10.55 1.82 -8.20
C GLU A 182 10.52 1.70 -6.67
N CYS A 183 10.52 2.84 -5.98
CA CYS A 183 10.70 2.92 -4.54
C CYS A 183 9.36 2.91 -3.79
N LEU A 184 9.31 2.23 -2.64
CA LEU A 184 8.17 2.22 -1.70
C LEU A 184 8.45 3.08 -0.47
N ASN A 185 9.66 3.02 0.11
CA ASN A 185 9.94 3.61 1.43
C ASN A 185 11.10 4.61 1.46
N GLY A 186 11.37 5.30 0.36
CA GLY A 186 12.40 6.34 0.30
C GLY A 186 12.12 7.47 1.29
N ARG A 187 13.17 8.06 1.87
CA ARG A 187 13.07 9.14 2.85
C ARG A 187 13.74 10.41 2.30
N PRO A 188 12.96 11.43 1.90
CA PRO A 188 13.51 12.68 1.39
C PRO A 188 14.13 13.47 2.54
N ILE A 189 15.45 13.51 2.61
CA ILE A 189 16.17 14.12 3.76
C ILE A 189 16.69 15.53 3.47
N LYS A 190 16.21 16.19 2.40
CA LYS A 190 16.68 17.51 1.98
C LYS A 190 16.70 18.54 3.12
N ALA A 191 15.67 18.54 3.98
CA ALA A 191 15.55 19.46 5.11
C ALA A 191 16.51 19.16 6.28
N HIS A 192 17.12 17.97 6.30
CA HIS A 192 17.93 17.45 7.39
C HIS A 192 19.38 17.13 6.96
N SER A 193 19.68 17.21 5.67
CA SER A 193 21.00 16.93 5.09
C SER A 193 21.91 18.17 5.12
N CYS A 194 23.21 17.96 5.24
CA CYS A 194 24.20 19.02 5.01
C CYS A 194 24.35 19.37 3.51
N HIS A 195 23.75 18.57 2.62
CA HIS A 195 23.71 18.78 1.17
C HIS A 195 22.28 19.11 0.70
N GLN A 196 21.75 20.26 1.12
CA GLN A 196 20.36 20.67 0.89
C GLN A 196 19.98 20.86 -0.60
N ARG A 197 20.96 20.81 -1.52
CA ARG A 197 20.75 20.97 -2.97
C ARG A 197 20.50 19.65 -3.70
N ASP A 198 20.84 18.51 -3.09
CA ASP A 198 20.97 17.24 -3.82
C ASP A 198 19.66 16.43 -3.93
N GLU A 199 18.54 16.96 -3.42
CA GLU A 199 17.23 16.28 -3.38
C GLU A 199 17.36 14.79 -2.98
N GLU A 200 18.19 14.58 -1.95
CA GLU A 200 18.66 13.28 -1.51
C GLU A 200 17.52 12.46 -0.89
N ILE A 201 17.33 11.24 -1.40
CA ILE A 201 16.40 10.23 -0.89
C ILE A 201 17.21 9.11 -0.25
N LEU A 202 17.00 8.83 1.03
CA LEU A 202 17.60 7.67 1.68
C LEU A 202 16.71 6.44 1.53
N LEU A 203 17.33 5.32 1.18
CA LEU A 203 16.80 3.98 1.40
C LEU A 203 17.39 3.42 2.69
N LEU A 204 16.52 2.84 3.52
CA LEU A 204 16.89 2.25 4.79
C LEU A 204 17.72 0.96 4.58
N PRO A 205 18.55 0.56 5.56
CA PRO A 205 19.27 -0.70 5.44
C PRO A 205 18.29 -1.86 5.54
N GLY A 206 18.60 -2.96 4.86
CA GLY A 206 17.68 -4.10 4.73
C GLY A 206 16.58 -3.86 3.69
N THR A 207 16.68 -2.85 2.82
CA THR A 207 15.70 -2.66 1.74
C THR A 207 15.80 -3.82 0.75
N TYR A 208 14.67 -4.44 0.42
CA TYR A 208 14.56 -5.63 -0.41
C TYR A 208 14.01 -5.28 -1.79
N PHE A 209 14.58 -5.88 -2.83
CA PHE A 209 14.27 -5.56 -4.22
C PHE A 209 14.11 -6.80 -5.07
N GLU A 210 13.47 -6.62 -6.22
CA GLU A 210 13.47 -7.53 -7.36
C GLU A 210 14.07 -6.81 -8.58
N VAL A 211 14.99 -7.46 -9.28
CA VAL A 211 15.54 -6.95 -10.55
C VAL A 211 14.49 -7.14 -11.65
N ILE A 212 13.98 -6.04 -12.18
CA ILE A 212 12.99 -6.04 -13.25
C ILE A 212 13.64 -6.19 -14.63
N SER A 213 14.77 -5.54 -14.84
CA SER A 213 15.52 -5.66 -16.09
C SER A 213 16.96 -5.19 -15.90
N ASN A 214 17.87 -5.71 -16.72
CA ASN A 214 19.27 -5.33 -16.75
C ASN A 214 19.68 -5.09 -18.20
N VAL A 215 20.07 -3.86 -18.52
CA VAL A 215 20.34 -3.41 -19.89
C VAL A 215 21.70 -2.73 -19.96
N ASN A 216 22.55 -3.20 -20.87
CA ASN A 216 23.77 -2.48 -21.26
C ASN A 216 23.40 -1.50 -22.38
N THR A 217 23.62 -0.20 -22.15
CA THR A 217 23.24 0.86 -23.10
C THR A 217 24.42 1.33 -23.95
N GLY A 218 25.56 0.63 -23.88
CA GLY A 218 26.79 0.99 -24.58
C GLY A 218 27.61 2.06 -23.84
N HIS A 219 28.80 2.36 -24.36
CA HIS A 219 29.71 3.40 -23.80
C HIS A 219 30.03 3.25 -22.30
N GLY A 220 30.10 2.00 -21.83
CA GLY A 220 30.38 1.67 -20.43
C GLY A 220 29.24 2.01 -19.48
N LEU A 221 28.04 2.34 -19.96
CA LEU A 221 26.86 2.57 -19.13
C LEU A 221 25.96 1.34 -19.10
N GLN A 222 25.57 0.98 -17.89
CA GLN A 222 24.60 -0.07 -17.63
C GLN A 222 23.42 0.51 -16.83
N VAL A 223 22.20 0.06 -17.14
CA VAL A 223 20.99 0.42 -16.40
C VAL A 223 20.37 -0.84 -15.80
N ILE A 224 20.25 -0.86 -14.48
CA ILE A 224 19.53 -1.90 -13.74
C ILE A 224 18.20 -1.29 -13.28
N ARG A 225 17.09 -1.85 -13.74
CA ARG A 225 15.78 -1.49 -13.20
C ARG A 225 15.43 -2.44 -12.08
N SER A 226 15.11 -1.89 -10.92
CA SER A 226 14.71 -2.65 -9.74
C SER A 226 13.40 -2.13 -9.18
N ARG A 227 12.67 -3.01 -8.50
CA ARG A 227 11.46 -2.67 -7.76
C ARG A 227 11.64 -3.04 -6.31
N GLU A 228 11.45 -2.07 -5.41
CA GLU A 228 11.39 -2.36 -3.98
C GLU A 228 10.18 -3.27 -3.70
N ARG A 229 10.39 -4.31 -2.91
CA ARG A 229 9.38 -5.28 -2.51
C ARG A 229 9.37 -5.39 -0.98
N PRO A 230 8.21 -5.69 -0.37
CA PRO A 230 8.19 -6.13 1.02
C PRO A 230 9.10 -7.36 1.18
N PRO A 231 10.00 -7.38 2.18
CA PRO A 231 10.85 -8.53 2.42
C PRO A 231 10.01 -9.71 2.96
N PRO A 232 10.48 -10.96 2.81
CA PRO A 232 9.79 -12.14 3.32
C PRO A 232 9.72 -12.22 4.86
N TYR A 233 10.57 -11.45 5.56
CA TYR A 233 10.57 -11.28 7.01
C TYR A 233 11.19 -9.91 7.35
N VAL A 234 11.05 -9.45 8.60
CA VAL A 234 11.57 -8.15 9.04
C VAL A 234 13.11 -8.15 8.97
N LEU A 235 13.68 -7.24 8.17
CA LEU A 235 15.13 -7.09 8.00
C LEU A 235 15.73 -5.93 8.81
N LEU A 236 14.89 -4.96 9.19
CA LEU A 236 15.20 -3.83 10.05
C LEU A 236 14.03 -3.68 11.02
N GLU A 237 14.29 -3.88 12.31
CA GLU A 237 13.26 -3.67 13.34
C GLU A 237 12.86 -2.20 13.38
N PRO A 238 11.58 -1.82 13.44
CA PRO A 238 11.21 -0.42 13.56
C PRO A 238 11.62 0.15 14.94
N PRO A 239 12.00 1.44 15.03
CA PRO A 239 12.40 2.09 16.29
C PRO A 239 11.22 2.35 17.24
N PHE A 240 10.09 1.69 17.08
CA PHE A 240 8.93 1.87 17.94
C PHE A 240 8.72 0.56 18.67
N SER A 241 8.85 0.60 19.99
CA SER A 241 8.70 -0.57 20.85
C SER A 241 7.32 -1.18 20.63
N THR A 242 7.26 -2.45 20.27
CA THR A 242 6.02 -3.25 20.30
C THR A 242 5.60 -3.58 21.75
N GLY A 243 5.88 -2.68 22.69
CA GLY A 243 5.99 -2.97 24.12
C GLY A 243 5.29 -2.01 25.07
N ASP A 244 4.70 -0.92 24.59
CA ASP A 244 3.83 -0.09 25.43
C ASP A 244 2.48 0.09 24.74
N THR A 245 1.46 -0.45 25.41
CA THR A 245 0.09 -0.73 24.96
C THR A 245 -0.05 -2.00 24.12
N GLU A 246 -0.72 -3.00 24.71
CA GLU A 246 -1.59 -3.93 24.00
C GLU A 246 -2.68 -3.14 23.26
N ALA A 247 -2.29 -2.40 22.24
CA ALA A 247 -3.18 -1.98 21.18
C ALA A 247 -2.93 -2.99 20.05
N GLU A 248 -3.84 -3.94 19.94
CA GLU A 248 -3.91 -4.87 18.82
C GLU A 248 -3.67 -4.11 17.50
N VAL A 249 -2.54 -4.39 16.83
CA VAL A 249 -2.19 -3.78 15.55
C VAL A 249 -3.10 -4.40 14.49
N PHE A 250 -4.12 -3.66 14.06
CA PHE A 250 -5.01 -4.12 13.00
C PHE A 250 -4.55 -3.64 11.62
N GLY A 251 -4.49 -4.55 10.66
CA GLY A 251 -4.53 -4.18 9.24
C GLY A 251 -5.85 -3.49 8.88
N ILE A 252 -5.90 -2.65 7.84
CA ILE A 252 -7.16 -1.98 7.45
C ILE A 252 -8.25 -3.00 7.07
N ASP A 253 -7.88 -4.12 6.47
CA ASP A 253 -8.79 -5.22 6.18
C ASP A 253 -9.34 -5.82 7.49
N GLU A 254 -8.52 -5.90 8.53
CA GLU A 254 -8.94 -6.36 9.87
C GLU A 254 -9.78 -5.30 10.61
N ILE A 255 -9.56 -4.00 10.35
CA ILE A 255 -10.41 -2.90 10.85
C ILE A 255 -11.76 -2.90 10.14
N LEU A 256 -11.76 -3.04 8.82
CA LEU A 256 -12.97 -3.17 8.03
C LEU A 256 -13.74 -4.40 8.46
N GLU A 257 -13.05 -5.53 8.68
CA GLU A 257 -13.63 -6.76 9.22
C GLU A 257 -14.17 -6.55 10.64
N LYS A 258 -13.46 -5.86 11.53
CA LYS A 258 -13.96 -5.53 12.88
C LYS A 258 -15.18 -4.63 12.83
N VAL A 259 -15.13 -3.50 12.10
CA VAL A 259 -16.24 -2.57 11.93
C VAL A 259 -17.43 -3.28 11.28
N TYR A 260 -17.19 -4.16 10.31
CA TYR A 260 -18.21 -5.02 9.73
C TYR A 260 -18.85 -5.94 10.76
N LEU A 261 -18.05 -6.72 11.51
CA LEU A 261 -18.54 -7.67 12.51
C LEU A 261 -19.33 -6.98 13.63
N MET A 262 -18.92 -5.79 14.08
CA MET A 262 -19.64 -5.02 15.11
C MET A 262 -21.01 -4.50 14.64
N ASN A 263 -21.18 -4.31 13.33
CA ASN A 263 -22.41 -3.74 12.77
C ASN A 263 -23.30 -4.79 12.08
N LYS A 264 -22.84 -6.04 11.98
CA LYS A 264 -23.49 -7.14 11.27
C LYS A 264 -24.95 -7.38 11.71
N ASP A 265 -25.26 -7.16 12.98
CA ASP A 265 -26.59 -7.42 13.55
C ASP A 265 -27.51 -6.19 13.59
N ASN A 266 -26.97 -4.98 13.38
CA ASN A 266 -27.69 -3.70 13.55
C ASN A 266 -28.07 -3.02 12.23
N LEU A 267 -27.44 -3.40 11.13
CA LEU A 267 -27.66 -2.83 9.80
C LEU A 267 -28.01 -3.99 8.87
N ASP A 268 -28.93 -3.78 7.92
CA ASP A 268 -29.18 -4.74 6.83
C ASP A 268 -27.95 -4.68 5.89
N MET A 269 -26.87 -5.36 6.32
CA MET A 269 -25.45 -5.04 6.09
C MET A 269 -24.87 -5.49 4.75
N SER A 270 -25.69 -5.78 3.75
CA SER A 270 -25.23 -6.30 2.46
C SER A 270 -24.43 -5.30 1.59
N LYS A 271 -24.03 -4.16 2.16
CA LYS A 271 -23.57 -2.99 1.39
C LYS A 271 -22.57 -2.16 2.18
N LEU A 272 -21.40 -2.72 2.48
CA LEU A 272 -20.27 -1.91 2.92
C LEU A 272 -19.84 -0.96 1.79
N LEU A 273 -20.30 0.29 1.90
CA LEU A 273 -19.97 1.39 1.01
C LEU A 273 -19.21 2.44 1.83
N VAL A 274 -18.04 2.83 1.37
CA VAL A 274 -17.25 3.91 1.98
C VAL A 274 -17.33 5.12 1.07
N VAL A 275 -17.83 6.25 1.59
CA VAL A 275 -17.99 7.49 0.81
C VAL A 275 -16.91 8.48 1.24
N LEU A 276 -16.15 9.01 0.28
CA LEU A 276 -15.07 9.97 0.55
C LEU A 276 -15.08 11.12 -0.45
N PRO A 277 -14.54 12.30 -0.10
CA PRO A 277 -14.33 13.38 -1.05
C PRO A 277 -13.49 12.94 -2.27
N ASP A 278 -13.84 13.45 -3.46
CA ASP A 278 -13.05 13.26 -4.68
C ASP A 278 -11.70 13.96 -4.53
N PRO A 279 -10.56 13.27 -4.70
CA PRO A 279 -9.24 13.88 -4.55
C PRO A 279 -8.87 14.84 -5.68
N THR A 280 -9.57 14.81 -6.81
CA THR A 280 -9.31 15.68 -7.96
C THR A 280 -9.93 17.07 -7.80
N CYS A 281 -10.88 17.21 -6.88
CA CYS A 281 -11.57 18.47 -6.62
C CYS A 281 -10.92 19.23 -5.46
N GLN A 282 -10.87 20.55 -5.59
CA GLN A 282 -10.47 21.42 -4.48
C GLN A 282 -11.52 21.29 -3.36
N TRP A 283 -11.05 21.13 -2.13
CA TRP A 283 -11.94 20.99 -0.97
C TRP A 283 -12.53 22.34 -0.56
N GLU A 284 -13.85 22.45 -0.59
CA GLU A 284 -14.62 23.62 -0.16
C GLU A 284 -15.27 23.33 1.21
N PRO A 285 -14.65 23.73 2.34
CA PRO A 285 -15.19 23.45 3.67
C PRO A 285 -16.44 24.29 4.00
N GLU A 286 -16.62 25.43 3.34
CA GLU A 286 -17.71 26.38 3.59
C GLU A 286 -19.03 25.95 2.93
N ASP A 287 -18.96 25.19 1.84
CA ASP A 287 -20.12 24.68 1.09
C ASP A 287 -19.86 23.24 0.67
N ILE A 288 -20.11 22.30 1.59
CA ILE A 288 -19.69 20.91 1.36
C ILE A 288 -20.39 20.28 0.16
N TRP A 289 -21.56 20.79 -0.23
CA TRP A 289 -22.41 20.26 -1.29
C TRP A 289 -21.81 20.51 -2.68
N LYS A 290 -20.88 21.46 -2.80
CA LYS A 290 -20.07 21.68 -4.01
C LYS A 290 -18.92 20.70 -4.16
N ASN A 291 -18.53 20.01 -3.08
CA ASN A 291 -17.51 18.98 -3.18
C ASN A 291 -18.07 17.76 -3.94
N SER A 292 -17.23 17.19 -4.80
CA SER A 292 -17.50 15.89 -5.40
C SER A 292 -17.15 14.77 -4.42
N PHE A 293 -17.89 13.68 -4.46
CA PHE A 293 -17.67 12.51 -3.61
C PHE A 293 -17.54 11.25 -4.46
N LEU A 294 -16.78 10.29 -3.95
CA LEU A 294 -16.57 8.98 -4.53
C LEU A 294 -17.03 7.90 -3.56
N ILE A 295 -17.74 6.92 -4.10
CA ILE A 295 -18.13 5.69 -3.41
C ILE A 295 -17.07 4.63 -3.66
N TYR A 296 -16.62 4.00 -2.58
CA TYR A 296 -15.73 2.84 -2.56
C TYR A 296 -16.47 1.61 -2.10
N LEU A 297 -16.35 0.55 -2.88
CA LEU A 297 -16.96 -0.75 -2.64
C LEU A 297 -15.93 -1.71 -2.04
N VAL A 298 -16.39 -2.52 -1.09
CA VAL A 298 -15.57 -3.52 -0.41
C VAL A 298 -15.80 -4.89 -1.04
N CYS A 299 -14.74 -5.68 -1.17
CA CYS A 299 -14.78 -7.05 -1.66
C CYS A 299 -15.13 -8.03 -0.54
N GLU A 300 -16.22 -8.77 -0.75
CA GLU A 300 -16.74 -9.84 0.10
C GLU A 300 -16.48 -11.21 -0.57
N CYS A 301 -15.23 -11.66 -0.49
CA CYS A 301 -14.84 -12.94 -1.07
C CYS A 301 -15.23 -14.13 -0.18
N SER A 302 -15.38 -15.31 -0.80
CA SER A 302 -15.80 -16.56 -0.13
C SER A 302 -14.91 -17.04 1.02
N THR A 303 -13.72 -16.47 1.20
CA THR A 303 -12.84 -16.76 2.35
C THR A 303 -13.18 -15.95 3.60
N ASN A 304 -14.33 -15.26 3.64
CA ASN A 304 -14.79 -14.36 4.71
C ASN A 304 -13.86 -13.17 5.01
N ARG A 305 -12.87 -12.89 4.14
CA ARG A 305 -11.98 -11.74 4.29
C ARG A 305 -12.51 -10.55 3.50
N ILE A 306 -12.72 -9.45 4.21
CA ILE A 306 -13.27 -8.20 3.68
C ILE A 306 -12.11 -7.24 3.42
N HIS A 307 -12.02 -6.69 2.21
CA HIS A 307 -10.95 -5.76 1.82
C HIS A 307 -11.42 -4.78 0.75
N PHE A 308 -10.79 -3.62 0.62
CA PHE A 308 -11.10 -2.71 -0.48
C PHE A 308 -10.84 -3.36 -1.83
N ALA A 309 -11.81 -3.26 -2.73
CA ALA A 309 -11.54 -3.58 -4.11
C ALA A 309 -10.66 -2.49 -4.73
N MET A 310 -9.63 -2.88 -5.49
CA MET A 310 -8.78 -1.92 -6.18
C MET A 310 -9.55 -1.27 -7.35
N HIS A 311 -10.20 -0.14 -7.08
CA HIS A 311 -10.92 0.68 -8.05
C HIS A 311 -10.80 2.17 -7.68
N PRO A 312 -10.90 3.10 -8.66
CA PRO A 312 -10.65 4.53 -8.45
C PRO A 312 -11.79 5.28 -7.71
N GLY A 313 -12.82 4.59 -7.22
CA GLY A 313 -14.05 5.19 -6.71
C GLY A 313 -15.10 5.45 -7.80
N TYR A 314 -16.37 5.60 -7.41
CA TYR A 314 -17.49 5.93 -8.29
C TYR A 314 -18.08 7.27 -7.91
N ALA A 315 -18.17 8.19 -8.87
CA ALA A 315 -18.69 9.54 -8.63
C ALA A 315 -20.13 9.51 -8.11
N VAL A 316 -20.38 10.28 -7.05
CA VAL A 316 -21.72 10.58 -6.55
C VAL A 316 -22.29 11.71 -7.40
N PRO A 317 -23.34 11.48 -8.21
CA PRO A 317 -23.80 12.47 -9.19
C PRO A 317 -24.39 13.74 -8.55
N ASN A 318 -25.05 13.61 -7.39
CA ASN A 318 -25.59 14.72 -6.62
C ASN A 318 -25.38 14.45 -5.13
N ALA A 319 -24.37 15.10 -4.54
CA ALA A 319 -24.00 14.89 -3.14
C ALA A 319 -25.13 15.26 -2.18
N GLN A 320 -25.84 16.36 -2.44
CA GLN A 320 -26.93 16.83 -1.59
C GLN A 320 -28.07 15.82 -1.53
N ILE A 321 -28.57 15.36 -2.69
CA ILE A 321 -29.64 14.35 -2.76
C ILE A 321 -29.16 13.02 -2.16
N PHE A 322 -27.92 12.63 -2.46
CA PHE A 322 -27.35 11.39 -1.94
C PHE A 322 -27.30 11.36 -0.40
N PHE A 323 -26.72 12.39 0.21
CA PHE A 323 -26.66 12.47 1.68
C PHE A 323 -28.02 12.78 2.30
N GLN A 324 -28.96 13.37 1.57
CA GLN A 324 -30.35 13.47 2.02
C GLN A 324 -31.02 12.11 2.17
N ILE A 325 -30.80 11.19 1.24
CA ILE A 325 -31.43 9.88 1.26
C ILE A 325 -30.66 8.91 2.17
N TYR A 326 -29.33 8.93 2.13
CA TYR A 326 -28.49 7.89 2.75
C TYR A 326 -27.58 8.40 3.88
N GLY A 327 -27.51 9.71 4.14
CA GLY A 327 -26.54 10.31 5.05
C GLY A 327 -26.66 9.84 6.50
N LEU A 328 -27.87 9.63 7.00
CA LEU A 328 -28.10 9.11 8.36
C LEU A 328 -27.67 7.64 8.49
N TYR A 329 -27.88 6.81 7.46
CA TYR A 329 -27.40 5.43 7.43
C TYR A 329 -25.86 5.38 7.47
N PHE A 330 -25.20 6.21 6.66
CA PHE A 330 -23.74 6.28 6.65
C PHE A 330 -23.15 6.88 7.93
N LYS A 331 -23.90 7.74 8.65
CA LYS A 331 -23.39 8.45 9.82
C LYS A 331 -22.84 7.48 10.88
N GLN A 332 -23.62 6.49 11.30
CA GLN A 332 -23.21 5.59 12.38
C GLN A 332 -21.98 4.76 11.99
N TYR A 333 -21.96 4.22 10.77
CA TYR A 333 -20.85 3.47 10.22
C TYR A 333 -19.59 4.33 10.04
N MET A 334 -19.72 5.50 9.41
CA MET A 334 -18.58 6.40 9.12
C MET A 334 -18.01 7.04 10.39
N ILE A 335 -18.82 7.32 11.41
CA ILE A 335 -18.32 7.76 12.72
C ILE A 335 -17.49 6.66 13.36
N GLN A 336 -17.98 5.42 13.38
CA GLN A 336 -17.24 4.31 13.99
C GLN A 336 -15.96 3.98 13.20
N LEU A 337 -16.02 4.00 11.87
CA LEU A 337 -14.86 3.84 11.00
C LEU A 337 -13.84 4.96 11.24
N ALA A 338 -14.28 6.21 11.31
CA ALA A 338 -13.42 7.35 11.63
C ALA A 338 -12.82 7.23 13.05
N GLN A 339 -13.59 6.82 14.05
CA GLN A 339 -13.11 6.64 15.42
C GLN A 339 -12.08 5.51 15.53
N TYR A 340 -12.29 4.39 14.84
CA TYR A 340 -11.31 3.30 14.79
C TYR A 340 -10.05 3.71 14.04
N LEU A 341 -10.20 4.44 12.92
CA LEU A 341 -9.06 4.92 12.13
C LEU A 341 -8.27 6.03 12.86
N LEU A 342 -8.92 6.90 13.64
CA LEU A 342 -8.27 7.91 14.48
C LEU A 342 -7.59 7.34 15.73
N LYS A 343 -8.03 6.15 16.20
CA LYS A 343 -7.33 5.39 17.26
C LYS A 343 -6.05 4.74 16.76
N LEU A 344 -5.85 4.64 15.45
CA LEU A 344 -4.60 4.17 14.86
C LEU A 344 -3.62 5.35 14.86
N LYS A 345 -2.66 5.33 15.77
CA LYS A 345 -1.54 6.29 15.75
C LYS A 345 -0.66 6.16 14.51
N SER A 346 -0.86 5.12 13.69
CA SER A 346 -0.20 4.90 12.41
C SER A 346 -0.88 3.74 11.69
N VAL A 347 -1.48 4.00 10.53
CA VAL A 347 -2.00 2.95 9.66
C VAL A 347 -0.84 2.40 8.84
N ASN A 348 -0.34 1.21 9.17
CA ASN A 348 0.52 0.47 8.24
C ASN A 348 -0.39 -0.25 7.23
N THR A 349 -0.75 0.41 6.14
CA THR A 349 -1.49 -0.23 5.05
C THR A 349 -0.55 -0.83 4.01
N VAL A 350 -0.60 -2.15 3.96
CA VAL A 350 -0.21 -2.96 2.82
C VAL A 350 -0.99 -2.49 1.57
N GLN A 351 -0.26 -2.34 0.46
CA GLN A 351 -0.71 -2.16 -0.94
C GLN A 351 -1.37 -0.82 -1.30
N ASP A 352 -0.56 0.15 -1.77
CA ASP A 352 -0.94 1.38 -2.52
C ASP A 352 -0.99 2.69 -1.70
N THR A 353 0.17 3.14 -1.20
CA THR A 353 0.32 4.34 -0.35
C THR A 353 -0.26 5.62 -0.94
N ASN A 354 -0.32 5.78 -2.27
CA ASN A 354 -0.94 6.96 -2.89
C ASN A 354 -2.46 6.96 -2.74
N PHE A 355 -3.10 5.79 -2.89
CA PHE A 355 -4.52 5.67 -2.57
C PHE A 355 -4.78 5.97 -1.09
N TRP A 356 -3.91 5.46 -0.19
CA TRP A 356 -4.11 5.49 1.26
C TRP A 356 -3.79 6.83 1.94
N SER A 357 -2.71 7.52 1.58
CA SER A 357 -2.44 8.87 2.11
C SER A 357 -3.55 9.85 1.70
N THR A 358 -4.05 9.66 0.48
CA THR A 358 -5.21 10.39 -0.03
C THR A 358 -6.47 9.95 0.71
N PHE A 359 -6.65 8.66 1.01
CA PHE A 359 -7.78 8.12 1.78
C PHE A 359 -7.85 8.68 3.20
N GLU A 360 -6.74 8.69 3.94
CA GLU A 360 -6.66 9.25 5.31
C GLU A 360 -6.93 10.76 5.31
N SER A 361 -6.29 11.51 4.41
CA SER A 361 -6.55 12.95 4.24
C SER A 361 -8.02 13.24 3.91
N ARG A 362 -8.65 12.39 3.09
CA ARG A 362 -10.08 12.46 2.75
C ARG A 362 -10.97 12.13 3.93
N LEU A 363 -10.60 11.13 4.73
CA LEU A 363 -11.36 10.74 5.91
C LEU A 363 -11.31 11.83 7.00
N ASN A 364 -10.20 12.53 7.16
CA ASN A 364 -10.08 13.65 8.09
C ASN A 364 -11.01 14.83 7.77
N LYS A 365 -11.55 14.88 6.54
CA LYS A 365 -12.57 15.85 6.12
C LYS A 365 -14.00 15.40 6.44
N MET A 366 -14.22 14.10 6.71
CA MET A 366 -15.55 13.53 6.98
C MET A 366 -16.23 14.08 8.24
N PRO A 367 -15.55 14.41 9.35
CA PRO A 367 -16.21 15.00 10.52
C PRO A 367 -17.01 16.27 10.17
N SER A 368 -16.49 17.13 9.29
CA SER A 368 -17.18 18.33 8.81
C SER A 368 -18.43 17.99 7.98
N VAL A 369 -18.33 16.96 7.13
CA VAL A 369 -19.46 16.45 6.33
C VAL A 369 -20.56 15.91 7.23
N LEU A 370 -20.19 15.08 8.21
CA LEU A 370 -21.11 14.44 9.15
C LEU A 370 -21.83 15.45 10.06
N ASN A 371 -21.13 16.49 10.49
CA ASN A 371 -21.73 17.58 11.29
C ASN A 371 -22.75 18.38 10.46
N LEU A 372 -22.47 18.63 9.18
CA LEU A 372 -23.42 19.35 8.32
C LEU A 372 -24.62 18.49 7.91
N ILE A 373 -24.43 17.18 7.71
CA ILE A 373 -25.52 16.19 7.56
C ILE A 373 -26.47 16.31 8.76
N GLU A 374 -25.94 16.40 9.97
CA GLU A 374 -26.74 16.54 11.20
C GLU A 374 -27.47 17.88 11.31
N GLN A 375 -26.89 18.97 10.81
CA GLN A 375 -27.50 20.31 10.87
C GLN A 375 -28.59 20.53 9.81
N ASN A 376 -28.50 19.86 8.67
CA ASN A 376 -29.36 20.12 7.50
C ASN A 376 -30.40 19.02 7.18
N LEU A 377 -30.37 17.87 7.86
CA LEU A 377 -31.28 16.76 7.58
C LEU A 377 -32.36 16.62 8.65
N ILE A 378 -33.58 17.00 8.27
CA ILE A 378 -34.74 17.09 9.16
C ILE A 378 -35.69 15.88 9.06
N THR A 379 -35.57 14.94 8.10
CA THR A 379 -36.61 13.90 7.94
C THR A 379 -36.12 12.47 7.80
N ALA A 380 -36.96 11.59 8.34
CA ALA A 380 -36.70 10.23 8.77
C ALA A 380 -36.21 9.28 7.68
N LEU A 381 -35.43 8.29 8.13
CA LEU A 381 -34.95 7.15 7.36
C LEU A 381 -36.08 6.44 6.61
N ASP A 382 -35.84 6.15 5.33
CA ASP A 382 -36.42 4.96 4.71
C ASP A 382 -35.28 3.97 4.36
N THR A 383 -34.99 3.08 5.31
CA THR A 383 -33.99 2.02 5.15
C THR A 383 -34.38 0.97 4.10
N SER A 384 -35.63 0.98 3.61
CA SER A 384 -36.09 0.01 2.61
C SER A 384 -35.53 0.28 1.20
N ASN A 385 -35.10 1.52 0.91
CA ASN A 385 -34.67 1.97 -0.42
C ASN A 385 -33.17 1.86 -0.69
N LEU A 386 -32.38 1.24 0.21
CA LEU A 386 -31.01 0.85 -0.16
C LEU A 386 -31.01 -0.18 -1.29
N LYS A 387 -32.10 -0.94 -1.48
CA LYS A 387 -32.32 -1.81 -2.65
C LYS A 387 -32.44 -1.00 -3.95
N ASP A 388 -32.81 0.27 -3.89
CA ASP A 388 -32.93 1.17 -5.05
C ASP A 388 -31.67 2.00 -5.30
N LEU A 389 -30.70 1.96 -4.37
CA LEU A 389 -29.29 2.28 -4.68
C LEU A 389 -28.66 1.21 -5.60
N VAL A 390 -29.47 0.30 -6.16
CA VAL A 390 -29.18 -0.39 -7.42
C VAL A 390 -28.99 0.70 -8.46
N VAL A 391 -27.72 1.10 -8.56
CA VAL A 391 -27.26 1.99 -9.61
C VAL A 391 -27.68 1.37 -10.93
N PRO A 392 -28.41 2.10 -11.79
CA PRO A 392 -29.01 1.52 -12.98
C PRO A 392 -27.90 0.96 -13.88
N GLU A 393 -28.03 -0.33 -14.21
CA GLU A 393 -27.38 -0.97 -15.36
C GLU A 393 -25.85 -1.18 -15.36
N TRP A 394 -25.16 -1.33 -14.22
CA TRP A 394 -23.73 -1.64 -14.25
C TRP A 394 -23.42 -3.05 -13.74
N SER A 395 -23.47 -4.05 -14.64
CA SER A 395 -23.06 -5.45 -14.35
C SER A 395 -21.60 -5.61 -13.95
N THR A 396 -20.79 -4.63 -14.32
CA THR A 396 -19.40 -4.52 -13.94
C THR A 396 -19.16 -3.10 -13.51
N MET A 397 -18.81 -2.92 -12.24
CA MET A 397 -18.29 -1.65 -11.74
C MET A 397 -16.77 -1.79 -11.82
N GLY A 398 -16.19 -1.44 -12.97
CA GLY A 398 -14.75 -1.58 -13.23
C GLY A 398 -14.20 -2.98 -12.95
N ASN A 399 -13.52 -3.15 -11.81
CA ASN A 399 -12.90 -4.41 -11.35
C ASN A 399 -13.75 -5.17 -10.31
N LEU A 400 -15.05 -4.88 -10.17
CA LEU A 400 -15.94 -5.53 -9.21
C LEU A 400 -17.11 -6.24 -9.89
N TYR A 401 -17.42 -7.43 -9.38
CA TYR A 401 -18.49 -8.31 -9.85
C TYR A 401 -19.55 -8.43 -8.76
N ARG A 402 -20.81 -8.25 -9.13
CA ARG A 402 -21.96 -8.41 -8.23
C ARG A 402 -22.29 -9.89 -8.04
N ALA A 403 -22.59 -10.28 -6.81
CA ALA A 403 -23.11 -11.60 -6.43
C ALA A 403 -24.23 -11.44 -5.40
N ILE A 404 -25.10 -12.45 -5.23
CA ILE A 404 -26.15 -12.46 -4.21
C ILE A 404 -25.89 -13.62 -3.26
N THR A 405 -25.81 -13.38 -1.97
CA THR A 405 -25.63 -14.43 -0.94
C THR A 405 -26.90 -15.30 -0.79
N SER A 406 -26.78 -16.41 -0.05
CA SER A 406 -27.91 -17.33 0.19
C SER A 406 -29.10 -16.71 0.92
N ASP A 407 -28.87 -15.63 1.67
CA ASP A 407 -29.85 -14.79 2.37
C ASP A 407 -30.37 -13.63 1.51
N MET A 408 -30.18 -13.67 0.18
CA MET A 408 -30.67 -12.68 -0.79
C MET A 408 -30.05 -11.29 -0.69
N ASN A 409 -28.91 -11.20 -0.01
CA ASN A 409 -28.14 -9.99 0.17
C ASN A 409 -27.16 -9.80 -0.99
N VAL A 410 -26.95 -8.55 -1.43
CA VAL A 410 -25.95 -8.26 -2.48
C VAL A 410 -24.56 -8.35 -1.87
N ARG A 411 -23.58 -8.88 -2.59
CA ARG A 411 -22.17 -8.82 -2.24
C ARG A 411 -21.34 -8.46 -3.47
N TRP A 412 -20.19 -7.85 -3.27
CA TRP A 412 -19.28 -7.46 -4.36
C TRP A 412 -17.97 -8.25 -4.27
N VAL A 413 -17.48 -8.78 -5.39
CA VAL A 413 -16.24 -9.56 -5.45
C VAL A 413 -15.27 -8.90 -6.43
N CYS A 414 -14.04 -8.66 -6.01
CA CYS A 414 -13.04 -8.01 -6.87
C CYS A 414 -12.52 -8.96 -7.95
N LYS A 415 -12.00 -8.39 -9.04
CA LYS A 415 -11.46 -9.10 -10.20
C LYS A 415 -10.40 -10.12 -9.87
N ARG A 416 -9.62 -9.89 -8.81
CA ARG A 416 -8.63 -10.84 -8.32
C ARG A 416 -9.26 -12.10 -7.73
N HIS A 417 -10.32 -11.94 -6.94
CA HIS A 417 -10.96 -13.05 -6.22
C HIS A 417 -12.10 -13.69 -7.00
N TYR A 418 -12.64 -12.99 -7.99
CA TYR A 418 -13.75 -13.48 -8.82
C TYR A 418 -13.49 -14.88 -9.41
N PRO A 419 -12.32 -15.20 -10.02
CA PRO A 419 -12.07 -16.55 -10.54
C PRO A 419 -12.13 -17.65 -9.48
N SER A 420 -11.65 -17.38 -8.26
CA SER A 420 -11.69 -18.34 -7.16
C SER A 420 -13.11 -18.55 -6.63
N ASP A 421 -13.90 -17.47 -6.54
CA ASP A 421 -15.32 -17.54 -6.19
C ASP A 421 -16.12 -18.32 -7.24
N GLN A 422 -15.85 -18.11 -8.53
CA GLN A 422 -16.47 -18.87 -9.62
C GLN A 422 -16.15 -20.38 -9.48
N ALA A 423 -14.90 -20.74 -9.20
CA ALA A 423 -14.50 -22.14 -9.03
C ALA A 423 -15.26 -22.84 -7.88
N ILE A 424 -15.56 -22.12 -6.79
CA ILE A 424 -16.36 -22.66 -5.68
C ILE A 424 -17.82 -22.89 -6.11
N LEU A 425 -18.41 -21.94 -6.84
CA LEU A 425 -19.77 -22.08 -7.35
C LEU A 425 -19.90 -23.21 -8.39
N ILE A 426 -18.90 -23.36 -9.27
CA ILE A 426 -18.83 -24.46 -10.24
C ILE A 426 -18.75 -25.81 -9.52
N ARG A 427 -17.93 -25.92 -8.47
CA ARG A 427 -17.88 -27.15 -7.64
C ARG A 427 -19.24 -27.47 -7.03
N ARG A 428 -19.92 -26.47 -6.45
CA ARG A 428 -21.27 -26.66 -5.89
C ARG A 428 -22.29 -27.07 -6.94
N LEU A 429 -22.19 -26.56 -8.17
CA LEU A 429 -23.05 -27.00 -9.27
C LEU A 429 -22.83 -28.46 -9.64
N ARG A 430 -21.58 -28.94 -9.59
CA ARG A 430 -21.24 -30.34 -9.87
C ARG A 430 -21.76 -31.32 -8.81
N ASP A 431 -22.12 -30.83 -7.63
CA ASP A 431 -22.75 -31.64 -6.58
C ASP A 431 -24.25 -31.91 -6.84
N PHE A 432 -24.86 -31.26 -7.84
CA PHE A 432 -26.25 -31.52 -8.22
C PHE A 432 -26.34 -32.71 -9.19
N GLU A 433 -27.04 -33.77 -8.77
CA GLU A 433 -27.42 -34.85 -9.67
C GLU A 433 -28.29 -34.31 -10.82
N GLY A 434 -27.94 -34.69 -12.06
CA GLY A 434 -28.67 -34.26 -13.25
C GLY A 434 -28.28 -32.89 -13.81
N ILE A 435 -27.20 -32.26 -13.33
CA ILE A 435 -26.64 -31.01 -13.89
C ILE A 435 -25.22 -31.26 -14.39
N SER A 436 -24.89 -30.73 -15.57
CA SER A 436 -23.50 -30.67 -16.07
C SER A 436 -23.12 -29.22 -16.39
N PHE A 437 -21.84 -28.89 -16.19
CA PHE A 437 -21.29 -27.57 -16.48
C PHE A 437 -20.02 -27.70 -17.32
N ASP A 438 -19.97 -27.00 -18.45
CA ASP A 438 -18.81 -26.88 -19.33
C ASP A 438 -17.99 -25.65 -18.92
N ASP A 439 -16.76 -25.89 -18.43
CA ASP A 439 -15.87 -24.82 -17.96
C ASP A 439 -15.35 -23.92 -19.10
N GLN A 440 -15.21 -24.44 -20.32
CA GLN A 440 -14.66 -23.70 -21.46
C GLN A 440 -15.70 -22.75 -22.04
N GLU A 441 -16.91 -23.25 -22.25
CA GLU A 441 -18.01 -22.49 -22.82
C GLU A 441 -18.88 -21.79 -21.77
N SER A 442 -18.60 -22.01 -20.47
CA SER A 442 -19.44 -21.56 -19.33
C SER A 442 -20.91 -21.89 -19.56
N GLU A 443 -21.18 -23.13 -20.01
CA GLU A 443 -22.51 -23.60 -20.40
C GLU A 443 -23.04 -24.60 -19.37
N MET A 444 -24.26 -24.39 -18.90
CA MET A 444 -24.92 -25.28 -17.95
C MET A 444 -26.01 -26.08 -18.66
N THR A 445 -26.08 -27.39 -18.44
CA THR A 445 -27.13 -28.27 -18.95
C THR A 445 -27.82 -29.03 -17.82
N ILE A 446 -29.16 -28.97 -17.80
CA ILE A 446 -30.02 -29.70 -16.86
C ILE A 446 -30.61 -30.92 -17.58
N HIS A 447 -30.19 -32.12 -17.18
CA HIS A 447 -30.52 -33.40 -17.84
C HIS A 447 -31.81 -34.06 -17.34
N GLY A 448 -32.41 -33.59 -16.24
CA GLY A 448 -33.59 -34.21 -15.63
C GLY A 448 -34.49 -33.23 -14.88
N ALA A 449 -35.65 -33.70 -14.41
CA ALA A 449 -36.56 -32.90 -13.60
C ALA A 449 -35.97 -32.71 -12.19
N LEU A 450 -35.71 -31.45 -11.83
CA LEU A 450 -35.27 -31.08 -10.49
C LEU A 450 -36.48 -30.93 -9.58
N ASP A 451 -36.41 -31.50 -8.38
CA ASP A 451 -37.46 -31.30 -7.37
C ASP A 451 -37.46 -29.86 -6.81
N SER A 452 -38.47 -29.52 -6.01
CA SER A 452 -38.62 -28.16 -5.45
C SER A 452 -37.48 -27.72 -4.52
N VAL A 453 -36.76 -28.66 -3.91
CA VAL A 453 -35.62 -28.40 -3.03
C VAL A 453 -34.37 -28.19 -3.87
N GLN A 454 -34.11 -29.07 -4.84
CA GLN A 454 -33.03 -28.96 -5.82
C GLN A 454 -33.15 -27.65 -6.62
N MET A 455 -34.34 -27.29 -7.10
CA MET A 455 -34.59 -26.03 -7.79
C MET A 455 -34.29 -24.80 -6.93
N ARG A 456 -34.70 -24.81 -5.65
CA ARG A 456 -34.37 -23.71 -4.73
C ARG A 456 -32.87 -23.59 -4.49
N ARG A 457 -32.19 -24.72 -4.26
CA ARG A 457 -30.73 -24.74 -4.06
C ARG A 457 -29.97 -24.30 -5.32
N LEU A 458 -30.41 -24.73 -6.49
CA LEU A 458 -29.85 -24.33 -7.77
C LEU A 458 -30.03 -22.83 -7.97
N THR A 459 -31.25 -22.32 -7.79
CA THR A 459 -31.56 -20.89 -7.90
C THR A 459 -30.67 -20.06 -6.97
N ALA A 460 -30.52 -20.48 -5.71
CA ALA A 460 -29.66 -19.81 -4.74
C ALA A 460 -28.16 -19.85 -5.13
N THR A 461 -27.71 -20.91 -5.80
CA THR A 461 -26.33 -21.04 -6.29
C THR A 461 -26.08 -20.14 -7.50
N LEU A 462 -27.03 -20.08 -8.42
CA LEU A 462 -26.95 -19.25 -9.62
C LEU A 462 -26.96 -17.75 -9.27
N LEU A 463 -27.84 -17.34 -8.34
CA LEU A 463 -27.92 -15.96 -7.88
C LEU A 463 -26.62 -15.47 -7.21
N GLN A 464 -25.71 -16.35 -6.79
CA GLN A 464 -24.37 -15.99 -6.28
C GLN A 464 -23.42 -15.45 -7.35
N GLY A 465 -23.91 -15.13 -8.55
CA GLY A 465 -23.14 -14.42 -9.58
C GLY A 465 -22.24 -15.34 -10.40
N LEU A 466 -22.64 -16.60 -10.55
CA LEU A 466 -21.95 -17.54 -11.43
C LEU A 466 -22.09 -17.07 -12.88
N ARG A 467 -20.97 -17.03 -13.59
CA ARG A 467 -20.91 -16.66 -15.01
C ARG A 467 -21.35 -17.85 -15.85
N ILE A 468 -22.49 -17.69 -16.52
CA ILE A 468 -23.04 -18.67 -17.44
C ILE A 468 -23.41 -17.95 -18.73
N TYR A 469 -22.91 -18.41 -19.87
CA TYR A 469 -23.28 -17.86 -21.18
C TYR A 469 -24.48 -18.55 -21.80
N SER A 470 -24.72 -19.81 -21.45
CA SER A 470 -25.80 -20.62 -22.00
C SER A 470 -26.39 -21.54 -20.93
N LEU A 471 -27.72 -21.59 -20.86
CA LEU A 471 -28.48 -22.46 -19.96
C LEU A 471 -29.39 -23.36 -20.80
N ASN A 472 -29.06 -24.65 -20.84
CA ASN A 472 -29.82 -25.68 -21.53
C ASN A 472 -30.59 -26.55 -20.54
N TYR A 473 -31.72 -27.08 -20.99
CA TYR A 473 -32.51 -28.07 -20.26
C TYR A 473 -33.09 -29.09 -21.23
N VAL A 474 -32.98 -30.37 -20.87
CA VAL A 474 -33.49 -31.50 -21.67
C VAL A 474 -35.01 -31.66 -21.51
N TYR A 475 -35.57 -31.22 -20.38
CA TYR A 475 -37.01 -31.28 -20.08
C TYR A 475 -37.53 -29.93 -19.59
N TYR A 476 -38.60 -29.44 -20.21
CA TYR A 476 -39.22 -28.16 -19.83
C TYR A 476 -40.10 -28.29 -18.57
N THR A 477 -39.98 -27.33 -17.65
CA THR A 477 -40.92 -27.15 -16.53
C THR A 477 -41.18 -25.65 -16.28
N PRO A 478 -42.37 -25.25 -15.78
CA PRO A 478 -42.65 -23.86 -15.43
C PRO A 478 -41.67 -23.26 -14.40
N ALA A 479 -41.10 -24.11 -13.54
CA ALA A 479 -40.10 -23.70 -12.56
C ALA A 479 -38.78 -23.24 -13.23
N LEU A 480 -38.43 -23.79 -14.40
CA LEU A 480 -37.25 -23.37 -15.17
C LEU A 480 -37.45 -21.99 -15.82
N ASP A 481 -38.66 -21.67 -16.26
CA ASP A 481 -38.98 -20.36 -16.81
C ASP A 481 -38.91 -19.27 -15.72
N GLN A 482 -39.39 -19.59 -14.52
CA GLN A 482 -39.24 -18.72 -13.35
C GLN A 482 -37.76 -18.54 -12.97
N LEU A 483 -36.98 -19.62 -12.94
CA LEU A 483 -35.54 -19.57 -12.70
C LEU A 483 -34.84 -18.66 -13.73
N ASN A 484 -35.17 -18.83 -15.01
CA ASN A 484 -34.58 -18.04 -16.09
C ASN A 484 -34.92 -16.55 -15.95
N LYS A 485 -36.19 -16.22 -15.67
CA LYS A 485 -36.64 -14.84 -15.40
C LYS A 485 -35.94 -14.23 -14.19
N THR A 486 -35.81 -14.97 -13.10
CA THR A 486 -35.15 -14.52 -11.88
C THR A 486 -33.65 -14.32 -12.11
N PHE A 487 -32.99 -15.22 -12.84
CA PHE A 487 -31.57 -15.13 -13.15
C PHE A 487 -31.25 -14.01 -14.15
N CYS A 488 -32.00 -13.89 -15.25
CA CYS A 488 -31.83 -12.80 -16.23
C CYS A 488 -32.06 -11.41 -15.61
N ARG A 489 -32.93 -11.29 -14.62
CA ARG A 489 -33.13 -10.04 -13.86
C ARG A 489 -31.99 -9.75 -12.87
N ALA A 490 -31.31 -10.78 -12.39
CA ALA A 490 -30.26 -10.66 -11.37
C ALA A 490 -28.84 -10.59 -11.94
N SER A 491 -28.61 -11.07 -13.16
CA SER A 491 -27.32 -11.20 -13.83
C SER A 491 -27.41 -10.67 -15.27
N ILE A 492 -26.54 -9.76 -15.69
CA ILE A 492 -26.52 -9.26 -17.09
C ILE A 492 -25.74 -10.26 -17.95
N ILE A 493 -26.39 -11.33 -18.39
CA ILE A 493 -25.90 -12.20 -19.47
C ILE A 493 -27.07 -12.57 -20.39
N THR A 494 -26.80 -12.56 -21.69
CA THR A 494 -27.72 -13.02 -22.73
C THR A 494 -27.89 -14.54 -22.62
N VAL A 495 -29.06 -14.99 -22.21
CA VAL A 495 -29.42 -16.42 -22.27
C VAL A 495 -29.84 -16.74 -23.70
N CYS A 496 -29.03 -17.52 -24.42
CA CYS A 496 -29.45 -18.09 -25.70
C CYS A 496 -30.23 -19.39 -25.47
N HIS A 497 -31.51 -19.38 -25.83
CA HIS A 497 -32.32 -20.59 -25.88
C HIS A 497 -31.86 -21.52 -27.02
N ARG A 498 -31.48 -22.74 -26.68
CA ARG A 498 -31.59 -23.89 -27.60
C ARG A 498 -32.34 -25.01 -26.90
N ALA A 499 -33.66 -25.02 -27.07
CA ALA A 499 -34.42 -26.26 -26.91
C ALA A 499 -33.94 -27.23 -28.00
N LYS A 500 -33.49 -28.42 -27.61
CA LYS A 500 -33.37 -29.56 -28.53
C LYS A 500 -34.66 -30.34 -28.52
#